data_AF-A0A1A8NQU1-F1
#
_entry.id   AF-A0A1A8NQU1-F1
#
_cell.length_a   1.000
_cell.length_b   1.000
_cell.length_c   1.000
_cell.angle_alpha   90.00
_cell.angle_beta   90.00
_cell.angle_gamma   90.00
#
_symmetry.space_group_name_H-M   'P 1'
#
loop_
_entity.id
_entity.type
_entity.pdbx_description
1 polymer ?
#
loop_
_entity_poly.entity_id
_entity_poly.type
_entity_poly.pdbx_seq_one_letter_code
_entity_poly.pdbx_strand_id
1 'polypeptide(L)'
;FISSATCDKGTQCNKEPLYRHLLRTDMLCRLYTGLSLSAFHQLTRNLLPFNAQIFELDPIDQLLMTLMKLKLNLLLEDLAERFGVCPSGVSRIVSHWIDLMEICMKSYIPWLSKETIAG
;
A
#
# COMPACT_ATOMS: atom_id res chain seq x y z
N PHE A 1 15.73 -29.47 7.81
CA PHE A 1 16.67 -28.47 7.32
C PHE A 1 15.93 -27.16 7.13
N ILE A 2 16.07 -26.23 8.07
CA ILE A 2 15.44 -24.90 8.00
C ILE A 2 16.36 -24.05 7.14
N SER A 3 15.94 -23.76 5.90
CA SER A 3 16.67 -22.82 5.04
C SER A 3 16.30 -21.40 5.46
N SER A 4 17.20 -20.79 6.24
CA SER A 4 17.27 -19.36 6.45
C SER A 4 17.50 -18.67 5.11
N ALA A 5 16.46 -18.08 4.52
CA ALA A 5 16.62 -17.15 3.41
C ALA A 5 17.21 -15.84 3.96
N THR A 6 18.53 -15.69 3.84
CA THR A 6 19.22 -14.43 4.06
C THR A 6 18.77 -13.45 2.99
N CYS A 7 18.18 -12.33 3.41
CA CYS A 7 17.90 -11.21 2.52
C CYS A 7 19.24 -10.52 2.23
N ASP A 8 19.91 -10.96 1.17
CA ASP A 8 21.16 -10.37 0.72
C ASP A 8 20.92 -8.93 0.27
N LYS A 9 21.39 -7.99 1.09
CA LYS A 9 21.46 -6.58 0.75
C LYS A 9 22.61 -6.37 -0.22
N GLY A 10 22.29 -6.15 -1.50
CA GLY A 10 23.29 -5.82 -2.50
C GLY A 10 22.67 -5.28 -3.79
N THR A 11 23.10 -4.08 -4.18
CA THR A 11 22.79 -3.33 -5.41
C THR A 11 21.62 -2.34 -5.28
N GLN A 12 22.00 -1.09 -4.98
CA GLN A 12 21.21 0.10 -5.28
C GLN A 12 20.99 0.17 -6.80
N CYS A 13 19.98 -0.53 -7.27
CA CYS A 13 19.43 -0.29 -8.59
C CYS A 13 18.47 0.88 -8.41
N ASN A 14 18.68 2.00 -9.12
CA ASN A 14 17.64 3.01 -9.33
C ASN A 14 16.48 2.31 -10.07
N LYS A 15 15.68 1.55 -9.33
CA LYS A 15 14.48 0.90 -9.84
C LYS A 15 13.43 1.99 -9.86
N GLU A 16 13.04 2.39 -11.06
CA GLU A 16 11.87 3.25 -11.25
C GLU A 16 10.69 2.66 -10.47
N PRO A 17 9.89 3.49 -9.78
CA PRO A 17 8.75 3.02 -9.01
C PRO A 17 7.76 2.22 -9.88
N LEU A 18 7.32 1.07 -9.38
CA LEU A 18 6.46 0.13 -10.08
C LEU A 18 5.11 0.74 -10.46
N TYR A 19 4.58 1.68 -9.66
CA TYR A 19 3.30 2.34 -9.93
C TYR A 19 3.26 3.03 -11.29
N ARG A 20 4.40 3.58 -11.76
CA ARG A 20 4.50 4.23 -13.09
C ARG A 20 4.27 3.25 -14.23
N HIS A 21 4.59 1.98 -13.99
CA HIS A 21 4.47 0.93 -14.98
C HIS A 21 3.17 0.15 -14.88
N LEU A 22 2.60 0.04 -13.68
CA LEU A 22 1.38 -0.71 -13.43
C LEU A 22 0.12 0.14 -13.65
N LEU A 23 0.13 1.40 -13.23
CA LEU A 23 -1.04 2.30 -13.23
C LEU A 23 -1.06 3.23 -14.45
N ARG A 24 -0.78 2.70 -15.66
CA ARG A 24 -0.70 3.51 -16.88
C ARG A 24 -2.04 3.99 -17.41
N THR A 25 -3.13 3.33 -17.02
CA THR A 25 -4.49 3.63 -17.47
C THR A 25 -5.46 3.62 -16.29
N ASP A 26 -6.58 4.33 -16.43
CA ASP A 26 -7.64 4.32 -15.42
C ASP A 26 -8.20 2.90 -15.17
N MET A 27 -8.28 2.09 -16.24
CA MET A 27 -8.70 0.69 -16.15
C MET A 27 -7.76 -0.13 -15.26
N LEU A 28 -6.45 -0.06 -15.48
CA LEU A 28 -5.47 -0.78 -14.66
C LEU A 28 -5.47 -0.27 -13.22
N CYS A 29 -5.61 1.05 -13.02
CA CYS A 29 -5.72 1.62 -11.68
C CYS A 29 -6.91 1.05 -10.91
N ARG A 30 -8.09 0.98 -11.55
CA ARG A 30 -9.29 0.38 -10.92
C ARG A 30 -9.15 -1.11 -10.68
N LEU A 31 -8.51 -1.82 -11.60
CA LEU A 31 -8.25 -3.25 -11.45
C LEU A 31 -7.40 -3.52 -10.19
N TYR A 32 -6.29 -2.80 -10.04
CA TYR A 32 -5.33 -3.05 -8.96
C TYR A 32 -5.72 -2.42 -7.63
N THR A 33 -6.32 -1.22 -7.64
CA THR A 33 -6.54 -0.43 -6.42
C THR A 33 -8.01 -0.22 -6.10
N GLY A 34 -8.92 -0.47 -7.04
CA GLY A 34 -10.32 -0.08 -6.94
C GLY A 34 -10.60 1.41 -7.19
N LEU A 35 -9.56 2.23 -7.38
CA LEU A 35 -9.66 3.68 -7.56
C LEU A 35 -9.45 4.09 -9.02
N SER A 36 -10.04 5.21 -9.43
CA SER A 36 -9.60 5.90 -10.64
C SER A 36 -8.16 6.39 -10.47
N LEU A 37 -7.46 6.63 -11.58
CA LEU A 37 -6.11 7.18 -11.56
C LEU A 37 -6.08 8.55 -10.88
N SER A 38 -7.09 9.39 -11.13
CA SER A 38 -7.23 10.69 -10.48
C SER A 38 -7.43 10.59 -8.96
N ALA A 39 -8.24 9.64 -8.49
CA ALA A 39 -8.47 9.41 -7.07
C ALA A 39 -7.21 8.84 -6.39
N PHE A 40 -6.50 7.91 -7.05
CA PHE A 40 -5.21 7.42 -6.57
C PHE A 40 -4.20 8.57 -6.41
N HIS A 41 -4.07 9.46 -7.40
CA HIS A 41 -3.19 10.62 -7.28
C HIS A 41 -3.62 11.59 -6.17
N GLN A 42 -4.91 11.83 -5.98
CA GLN A 42 -5.38 12.65 -4.85
C GLN A 42 -5.04 11.99 -3.51
N LEU A 43 -5.28 10.69 -3.37
CA LEU A 43 -4.95 9.93 -2.17
C LEU A 43 -3.45 9.99 -1.87
N THR A 44 -2.59 9.78 -2.87
CA THR A 44 -1.13 9.92 -2.70
C THR A 44 -0.75 11.31 -2.19
N ARG A 45 -1.27 12.39 -2.80
CA ARG A 45 -0.98 13.77 -2.35
C ARG A 45 -1.43 14.03 -0.91
N ASN A 46 -2.55 13.43 -0.50
CA ASN A 46 -3.10 13.63 0.84
C ASN A 46 -2.37 12.81 1.91
N LEU A 47 -1.92 11.59 1.59
CA LEU A 47 -1.32 10.69 2.59
C LEU A 47 0.21 10.77 2.68
N LEU A 48 0.90 11.05 1.56
CA LEU A 48 2.37 11.07 1.52
C LEU A 48 3.00 12.01 2.56
N PRO A 49 2.47 13.23 2.82
CA PRO A 49 3.03 14.12 3.83
C PRO A 49 3.06 13.55 5.25
N PHE A 50 2.23 12.53 5.55
CA PHE A 50 2.16 11.88 6.86
C PHE A 50 3.02 10.62 6.95
N ASN A 51 3.63 10.17 5.85
CA ASN A 51 4.45 8.97 5.86
C ASN A 51 5.87 9.28 6.37
N ALA A 52 6.27 8.63 7.46
CA ALA A 52 7.58 8.79 8.09
C ALA A 52 8.77 8.21 7.29
N GLN A 53 8.54 7.67 6.07
CA GLN A 53 9.56 7.11 5.17
C GLN A 53 10.50 6.08 5.83
N ILE A 54 9.93 5.19 6.64
CA ILE A 54 10.69 4.19 7.42
C ILE A 54 11.11 2.94 6.62
N PHE A 55 10.71 2.84 5.35
CA PHE A 55 11.00 1.70 4.48
C PHE A 55 11.77 2.13 3.24
N GLU A 56 12.64 1.24 2.72
CA GLU A 56 13.47 1.51 1.53
C GLU A 56 12.66 1.55 0.23
N LEU A 57 11.48 0.92 0.18
CA LEU A 57 10.58 0.93 -0.99
C LEU A 57 10.04 2.35 -1.24
N ASP A 58 9.76 2.73 -2.49
CA ASP A 58 9.15 4.03 -2.79
C ASP A 58 7.80 4.21 -2.07
N PRO A 59 7.50 5.36 -1.43
CA PRO A 59 6.25 5.58 -0.70
C PRO A 59 4.97 5.36 -1.53
N ILE A 60 4.98 5.68 -2.82
CA ILE A 60 3.82 5.48 -3.69
C ILE A 60 3.65 4.00 -4.01
N ASP A 61 4.75 3.26 -4.20
CA ASP A 61 4.72 1.80 -4.35
C ASP A 61 4.26 1.09 -3.08
N GLN A 62 4.66 1.58 -1.90
CA GLN A 62 4.16 1.06 -0.62
C GLN A 62 2.64 1.23 -0.51
N LEU A 63 2.11 2.41 -0.87
CA LEU A 63 0.66 2.66 -0.87
C LEU A 63 -0.05 1.80 -1.92
N LEU A 64 0.51 1.69 -3.14
CA LEU A 64 -0.02 0.82 -4.19
C LEU A 64 -0.11 -0.63 -3.73
N MET A 65 0.96 -1.17 -3.14
CA MET A 65 0.99 -2.53 -2.59
C MET A 65 -0.11 -2.75 -1.55
N THR A 66 -0.31 -1.76 -0.67
CA THR A 66 -1.36 -1.80 0.35
C THR A 66 -2.76 -1.82 -0.28
N LEU A 67 -3.01 -0.95 -1.27
CA LEU A 67 -4.29 -0.93 -1.98
C LEU A 67 -4.54 -2.22 -2.78
N MET A 68 -3.51 -2.80 -3.39
CA MET A 68 -3.59 -4.10 -4.05
C MET A 68 -3.95 -5.21 -3.05
N LYS A 69 -3.34 -5.21 -1.86
CA LYS A 69 -3.68 -6.16 -0.80
C LYS A 69 -5.15 -6.01 -0.38
N LEU A 70 -5.64 -4.78 -0.18
CA LEU A 70 -7.02 -4.54 0.23
C LEU A 70 -8.04 -4.90 -0.87
N LYS A 71 -7.74 -4.56 -2.13
CA LYS A 71 -8.67 -4.75 -3.25
C LYS A 71 -8.72 -6.19 -3.76
N LEU A 72 -7.54 -6.79 -3.96
CA LEU A 72 -7.39 -8.08 -4.62
C LEU A 72 -7.14 -9.22 -3.63
N ASN A 73 -6.88 -8.91 -2.36
CA ASN A 73 -6.50 -9.86 -1.32
C ASN A 73 -5.32 -10.77 -1.73
N LEU A 74 -4.34 -10.21 -2.45
CA LEU A 74 -3.16 -10.94 -2.91
C LEU A 74 -2.37 -11.55 -1.73
N LEU A 75 -1.71 -12.66 -2.01
CA LEU A 75 -0.80 -13.32 -1.06
C LEU A 75 0.41 -12.41 -0.77
N LEU A 76 0.96 -12.50 0.44
CA LEU A 76 2.11 -11.69 0.82
C LEU A 76 3.34 -12.05 -0.03
N GLU A 77 3.47 -13.31 -0.41
CA GLU A 77 4.54 -13.83 -1.27
C GLU A 77 4.45 -13.28 -2.69
N ASP A 78 3.24 -13.16 -3.26
CA ASP A 78 3.05 -12.58 -4.60
C ASP A 78 3.35 -11.07 -4.59
N LEU A 79 2.97 -10.35 -3.53
CA LEU A 79 3.34 -8.95 -3.36
C LEU A 79 4.86 -8.79 -3.14
N ALA A 80 5.47 -9.65 -2.36
CA ALA A 80 6.90 -9.66 -2.09
C ALA A 80 7.70 -9.76 -3.40
N GLU A 81 7.32 -10.72 -4.25
CA GLU A 81 7.94 -10.93 -5.56
C GLU A 81 7.76 -9.71 -6.48
N ARG A 82 6.53 -9.17 -6.58
CA ARG A 82 6.22 -8.02 -7.44
C ARG A 82 7.01 -6.77 -7.05
N PHE A 83 7.11 -6.47 -5.76
CA PHE A 83 7.73 -5.24 -5.26
C PHE A 83 9.21 -5.42 -4.87
N GLY A 84 9.77 -6.63 -4.99
CA GLY A 84 11.16 -6.91 -4.67
C GLY A 84 11.49 -6.71 -3.19
N VAL A 85 10.56 -7.05 -2.30
CA VAL A 85 10.72 -6.96 -0.84
C VAL A 85 10.49 -8.34 -0.22
N CYS A 86 10.93 -8.58 1.01
CA CYS A 86 10.62 -9.84 1.70
C CYS A 86 9.15 -9.88 2.18
N PRO A 87 8.51 -11.06 2.33
CA PRO A 87 7.11 -11.16 2.79
C PRO A 87 6.84 -10.51 4.16
N SER A 88 7.81 -10.58 5.09
CA SER A 88 7.72 -9.86 6.36
C SER A 88 7.78 -8.34 6.19
N GLY A 89 8.53 -7.85 5.19
CA GLY A 89 8.53 -6.46 4.76
C GLY A 89 7.16 -6.03 4.22
N VAL A 90 6.53 -6.84 3.36
CA VAL A 90 5.16 -6.59 2.87
C VAL A 90 4.20 -6.42 4.04
N SER A 91 4.20 -7.37 4.99
CA SER A 91 3.30 -7.30 6.14
C SER A 91 3.49 -6.01 6.95
N ARG A 92 4.74 -5.61 7.21
CA ARG A 92 5.05 -4.38 7.96
C ARG A 92 4.59 -3.13 7.21
N ILE A 93 4.83 -3.08 5.90
CA ILE A 93 4.42 -1.94 5.07
C ILE A 93 2.90 -1.84 5.03
N VAL A 94 2.19 -2.95 4.79
CA VAL A 94 0.73 -2.98 4.73
C VAL A 94 0.13 -2.52 6.05
N SER A 95 0.59 -3.04 7.19
CA SER A 95 0.12 -2.61 8.51
C SER A 95 0.35 -1.12 8.75
N HIS A 96 1.57 -0.61 8.48
CA HIS A 96 1.89 0.81 8.64
C HIS A 96 0.96 1.72 7.83
N TRP A 97 0.67 1.38 6.58
CA TRP A 97 -0.22 2.19 5.74
C TRP A 97 -1.69 2.08 6.15
N ILE A 98 -2.14 0.92 6.66
CA ILE A 98 -3.48 0.78 7.23
C ILE A 98 -3.62 1.69 8.46
N ASP A 99 -2.67 1.67 9.38
CA ASP A 99 -2.68 2.51 10.58
C ASP A 99 -2.67 4.01 10.21
N LEU A 100 -1.84 4.39 9.24
CA LEU A 100 -1.78 5.77 8.72
C LEU A 100 -3.12 6.19 8.10
N MET A 101 -3.70 5.35 7.24
CA MET A 101 -5.01 5.61 6.65
C MET A 101 -6.10 5.72 7.73
N GLU A 102 -6.09 4.86 8.74
CA GLU A 102 -7.02 4.94 9.87
C GLU A 102 -6.91 6.29 10.59
N ILE A 103 -5.70 6.74 10.90
CA ILE A 103 -5.46 8.04 11.55
C ILE A 103 -5.96 9.19 10.67
N CYS A 104 -5.60 9.19 9.38
CA CYS A 104 -6.00 10.23 8.45
C CYS A 104 -7.51 10.23 8.16
N MET A 105 -8.16 9.07 8.18
CA MET A 105 -9.58 8.90 7.86
C MET A 105 -10.48 9.03 9.09
N LYS A 106 -9.95 8.90 10.32
CA LYS A 106 -10.71 9.11 11.57
C LYS A 106 -11.43 10.47 11.61
N SER A 107 -10.82 11.51 11.06
CA SER A 107 -11.44 12.85 10.97
C SER A 107 -12.59 12.92 9.94
N TYR A 108 -12.61 12.01 8.97
CA TYR A 108 -13.64 11.92 7.92
C TYR A 108 -14.78 10.95 8.28
N ILE A 109 -14.70 10.26 9.42
CA ILE A 109 -15.78 9.45 9.97
C ILE A 109 -16.32 10.13 11.26
N PRO A 110 -17.05 11.27 11.17
CA PRO A 110 -17.77 11.81 12.32
C PRO A 110 -18.84 10.85 12.87
N TRP A 111 -19.26 9.86 12.07
CA TRP A 111 -20.50 9.14 12.28
C TRP A 111 -20.36 7.65 11.93
N LEU A 112 -20.26 6.84 12.98
CA LEU A 112 -21.25 5.81 13.25
C LEU A 112 -21.74 6.12 14.66
N SER A 113 -22.48 7.23 14.83
CA SER A 113 -23.12 7.44 16.13
C SER A 113 -24.02 6.23 16.37
N LYS A 114 -23.89 5.61 17.54
CA LYS A 114 -24.58 4.37 17.92
C LYS A 114 -26.10 4.55 18.10
N GLU A 115 -26.70 5.53 17.45
CA GLU A 115 -28.09 5.98 17.67
C GLU A 115 -29.06 5.54 16.57
N THR A 116 -28.75 4.49 15.79
CA THR A 116 -29.71 3.92 14.83
C THR A 116 -30.20 2.52 15.24
N ILE A 117 -29.91 2.05 16.46
CA ILE A 117 -30.57 0.88 17.04
C ILE A 117 -31.36 1.32 18.28
N ALA A 118 -32.36 2.16 18.05
CA ALA A 118 -33.50 2.34 18.94
C ALA A 118 -34.71 2.62 18.04
N GLY A 119 -35.58 1.63 17.94
CA GLY A 119 -36.79 1.62 17.12
C GLY A 119 -37.35 0.21 17.07
#